data_AF-A0A933ZWM3-F1
#
_entry.id   AF-A0A933ZWM3-F1
#
_cell.length_a   1.000
_cell.length_b   1.000
_cell.length_c   1.000
_cell.angle_alpha   90.00
_cell.angle_beta   90.00
_cell.angle_gamma   90.00
#
_symmetry.space_group_name_H-M   'P 1'
#
loop_
_entity.id
_entity.type
_entity.pdbx_description
1 polymer ?
#
loop_
_entity_poly.entity_id
_entity_poly.type
_entity_poly.pdbx_seq_one_letter_code
_entity_poly.pdbx_strand_id
1 'polypeptide(L)'
;MDPNGASARIELTHTPLPLVFDPTPSKISSLHKAATRLTGTCTEIGGLVDLTGDASGATTCLDGTWSIVVDLSTLRDGPVDVMGVQWTASHVLSSVPVARQYIKETAHCDDLHHLNGAPFASGTGSPADPYVACSGTQLTQLASHPDASIKLQNDIDIGGAPWTPLDTLTGTLDGNGFVVENLYFPDGSNYAGLFASSSGTIKNLGVVNVNMVGGCHLGALVGILNQEGVVQDCYSTGIIQTTSDSVGGLVGQSYGTILRAYSSVAITASASYDIGGLVGHSTETGIVRQSYATGAIEVTHESNAGGLIGENGGTVDDCYATGSVTADSDSSSIGGLIGLNTGPLQSSYSSGPVSGEGSLVGGLIGENTGAVTSSYWDLETSGQPSSAAGAGLTTANMGDQSSYSGWDFTTVWEFDSSRPAYPILRWQE
;
A
#
# COMPACT_ATOMS: atom_id res chain seq x y z
N MET A 1 -46.14 -12.72 66.45
CA MET A 1 -44.69 -12.76 66.69
C MET A 1 -44.20 -14.10 66.20
N ASP A 2 -43.62 -14.10 65.02
CA ASP A 2 -42.65 -15.09 64.60
C ASP A 2 -41.42 -14.27 64.15
N PRO A 3 -40.25 -14.36 64.82
CA PRO A 3 -39.10 -13.51 64.53
C PRO A 3 -38.23 -14.04 63.38
N ASN A 4 -38.58 -15.17 62.78
CA ASN A 4 -37.73 -15.81 61.79
C ASN A 4 -38.29 -15.58 60.38
N GLY A 5 -37.98 -14.40 59.82
CA GLY A 5 -38.21 -14.08 58.43
C GLY A 5 -37.54 -15.11 57.51
N ALA A 6 -38.33 -16.05 57.03
CA ALA A 6 -37.97 -16.90 55.90
C ALA A 6 -38.03 -16.05 54.62
N SER A 7 -36.95 -15.33 54.34
CA SER A 7 -36.70 -14.82 52.98
C SER A 7 -36.35 -16.02 52.11
N ALA A 8 -37.28 -16.39 51.23
CA ALA A 8 -37.03 -17.33 50.15
C ALA A 8 -35.82 -16.83 49.35
N ARG A 9 -34.68 -17.51 49.52
CA ARG A 9 -33.51 -17.30 48.67
C ARG A 9 -33.82 -17.98 47.34
N ILE A 10 -34.26 -17.19 46.36
CA ILE A 10 -34.28 -17.62 44.97
C ILE A 10 -32.81 -17.83 44.60
N GLU A 11 -32.36 -19.09 44.56
CA GLU A 11 -31.14 -19.43 43.86
C GLU A 11 -31.37 -19.16 42.38
N LEU A 12 -30.99 -17.96 41.93
CA LEU A 12 -30.74 -17.72 40.52
C LEU A 12 -29.49 -18.52 40.18
N THR A 13 -29.68 -19.76 39.75
CA THR A 13 -28.66 -20.54 39.04
C THR A 13 -28.44 -19.89 37.67
N HIS A 14 -27.86 -18.68 37.65
CA HIS A 14 -27.16 -18.22 36.46
C HIS A 14 -25.80 -18.91 36.50
N THR A 15 -25.73 -20.09 35.90
CA THR A 15 -24.47 -20.55 35.33
C THR A 15 -23.96 -19.44 34.42
N PRO A 16 -22.80 -18.82 34.68
CA PRO A 16 -22.25 -17.83 33.77
C PRO A 16 -22.12 -18.48 32.40
N LEU A 17 -22.80 -17.94 31.39
CA LEU A 17 -22.59 -18.38 30.02
C LEU A 17 -21.14 -17.99 29.64
N PRO A 18 -20.37 -18.90 29.01
CA PRO A 18 -18.96 -18.69 28.73
C PRO A 18 -18.74 -17.49 27.80
N LEU A 19 -17.57 -16.84 27.91
CA LEU A 19 -17.05 -15.93 26.89
C LEU A 19 -17.17 -16.58 25.51
N VAL A 20 -17.86 -15.92 24.57
CA VAL A 20 -18.00 -16.39 23.18
C VAL A 20 -17.19 -15.47 22.27
N PHE A 21 -16.14 -16.02 21.67
CA PHE A 21 -15.40 -15.39 20.58
C PHE A 21 -16.16 -15.54 19.26
N ASP A 22 -16.12 -14.51 18.42
CA ASP A 22 -16.66 -14.56 17.04
C ASP A 22 -15.92 -15.67 16.23
N PRO A 23 -16.64 -16.62 15.60
CA PRO A 23 -16.05 -17.80 14.98
C PRO A 23 -15.43 -17.60 13.59
N THR A 24 -15.43 -16.40 12.99
CA THR A 24 -14.82 -16.22 11.66
C THR A 24 -13.29 -16.18 11.75
N PRO A 25 -12.54 -17.16 11.18
CA PRO A 25 -11.08 -17.09 11.15
C PRO A 25 -10.67 -15.99 10.18
N SER A 26 -10.22 -14.86 10.70
CA SER A 26 -9.38 -13.94 9.94
C SER A 26 -8.03 -14.63 9.74
N LYS A 27 -7.83 -15.23 8.56
CA LYS A 27 -6.47 -15.37 8.04
C LYS A 27 -5.88 -13.97 8.08
N ILE A 28 -4.82 -13.77 8.86
CA ILE A 28 -3.97 -12.57 8.73
C ILE A 28 -3.15 -12.83 7.46
N SER A 29 -3.76 -12.59 6.29
CA SER A 29 -3.15 -12.83 4.99
C SER A 29 -2.41 -11.61 4.44
N SER A 30 -2.12 -10.60 5.26
CA SER A 30 -1.32 -9.46 4.86
C SER A 30 -0.57 -8.86 6.06
N LEU A 31 0.76 -8.80 5.92
CA LEU A 31 1.65 -7.71 6.28
C LEU A 31 1.59 -7.12 7.70
N HIS A 32 2.77 -7.09 8.34
CA HIS A 32 3.27 -5.91 9.07
C HIS A 32 2.41 -5.26 10.17
N LYS A 33 1.36 -5.90 10.70
CA LYS A 33 0.67 -5.36 11.88
C LYS A 33 1.48 -5.67 13.12
N ALA A 34 2.31 -4.70 13.53
CA ALA A 34 2.95 -4.65 14.85
C ALA A 34 1.93 -4.87 15.98
N ALA A 35 0.64 -4.58 15.74
CA ALA A 35 -0.43 -5.00 16.63
C ALA A 35 -1.71 -5.40 15.87
N THR A 36 -2.39 -6.46 16.33
CA THR A 36 -3.70 -6.87 15.80
C THR A 36 -4.81 -6.55 16.79
N ARG A 37 -6.01 -6.25 16.28
CA ARG A 37 -7.18 -6.01 17.13
C ARG A 37 -7.97 -7.30 17.31
N LEU A 38 -8.03 -7.78 18.54
CA LEU A 38 -8.88 -8.89 18.96
C LEU A 38 -10.20 -8.34 19.52
N THR A 39 -11.30 -9.01 19.20
CA THR A 39 -12.64 -8.67 19.69
C THR A 39 -13.37 -9.92 20.18
N GLY A 40 -14.34 -9.71 21.06
CA GLY A 40 -15.22 -10.78 21.53
C GLY A 40 -16.43 -10.25 22.28
N THR A 41 -17.28 -11.16 22.72
CA THR A 41 -18.43 -10.82 23.57
C THR A 41 -18.12 -11.09 25.04
N CYS A 42 -18.74 -10.32 25.92
CA CYS A 42 -18.62 -10.44 27.37
C CYS A 42 -19.98 -10.16 28.00
N THR A 43 -20.23 -10.76 29.16
CA THR A 43 -21.58 -10.75 29.77
C THR A 43 -21.72 -9.74 30.91
N GLU A 44 -20.61 -9.27 31.47
CA GLU A 44 -20.63 -8.24 32.53
C GLU A 44 -20.02 -6.93 32.04
N ILE A 45 -20.89 -5.96 31.76
CA ILE A 45 -20.51 -4.59 31.41
C ILE A 45 -19.72 -3.97 32.58
N GLY A 46 -18.55 -3.42 32.27
CA GLY A 46 -17.61 -2.85 33.24
C GLY A 46 -16.63 -3.86 33.86
N GLY A 47 -16.73 -5.16 33.56
CA GLY A 47 -15.74 -6.16 33.95
C GLY A 47 -14.43 -6.02 33.17
N LEU A 48 -13.30 -6.30 33.82
CA LEU A 48 -11.98 -6.30 33.18
C LEU A 48 -11.79 -7.61 32.39
N VAL A 49 -11.32 -7.52 31.15
CA VAL A 49 -10.93 -8.65 30.30
C VAL A 49 -9.41 -8.59 30.12
N ASP A 50 -8.70 -9.56 30.68
CA ASP A 50 -7.25 -9.71 30.53
C ASP A 50 -6.94 -10.80 29.52
N LEU A 51 -6.03 -10.49 28.60
CA LEU A 51 -5.35 -11.46 27.75
C LEU A 51 -4.00 -11.81 28.36
N THR A 52 -3.74 -13.10 28.48
CA THR A 52 -2.48 -13.68 28.95
C THR A 52 -1.99 -14.75 27.98
N GLY A 53 -0.72 -15.13 28.03
CA GLY A 53 -0.13 -16.11 27.10
C GLY A 53 1.05 -15.51 26.33
N ASP A 54 1.19 -15.88 25.06
CA ASP A 54 2.27 -15.39 24.20
C ASP A 54 2.16 -13.88 23.97
N ALA A 55 0.94 -13.36 23.94
CA ALA A 55 0.65 -11.93 23.84
C ALA A 55 -0.33 -11.51 24.94
N SER A 56 -0.16 -10.30 25.49
CA SER A 56 -0.91 -9.86 26.68
C SER A 56 -1.45 -8.44 26.56
N GLY A 57 -2.52 -8.16 27.29
CA GLY A 57 -3.09 -6.83 27.45
C GLY A 57 -4.43 -6.88 28.16
N ALA A 58 -4.95 -5.72 28.57
CA ALA A 58 -6.21 -5.63 29.29
C ALA A 58 -7.18 -4.66 28.59
N THR A 59 -8.46 -4.97 28.64
CA THR A 59 -9.55 -4.08 28.20
C THR A 59 -10.75 -4.21 29.13
N THR A 60 -11.78 -3.39 28.93
CA THR A 60 -13.03 -3.47 29.70
C THR A 60 -14.16 -3.90 28.79
N CYS A 61 -15.09 -4.68 29.34
CA CYS A 61 -16.32 -5.03 28.67
C CYS A 61 -17.21 -3.80 28.55
N LEU A 62 -17.48 -3.35 27.33
CA LEU A 62 -18.36 -2.22 27.02
C LEU A 62 -19.53 -2.73 26.19
N ASP A 63 -20.75 -2.50 26.69
CA ASP A 63 -22.00 -2.87 26.01
C ASP A 63 -22.07 -4.33 25.54
N GLY A 64 -21.49 -5.24 26.33
CA GLY A 64 -21.51 -6.68 26.06
C GLY A 64 -20.42 -7.16 25.07
N THR A 65 -19.48 -6.28 24.70
CA THR A 65 -18.34 -6.60 23.84
C THR A 65 -17.03 -6.10 24.42
N TRP A 66 -15.93 -6.67 23.97
CA TRP A 66 -14.60 -6.17 24.28
C TRP A 66 -13.75 -6.12 23.01
N SER A 67 -12.83 -5.16 23.00
CA SER A 67 -11.83 -5.02 21.94
C SER A 67 -10.49 -4.67 22.57
N ILE A 68 -9.44 -5.32 22.09
CA ILE A 68 -8.08 -5.09 22.55
C ILE A 68 -7.12 -5.15 21.38
N VAL A 69 -6.17 -4.22 21.38
CA VAL A 69 -5.06 -4.21 20.43
C VAL A 69 -3.89 -4.92 21.09
N VAL A 70 -3.42 -5.99 20.48
CA VAL A 70 -2.35 -6.84 20.98
C VAL A 70 -1.13 -6.67 20.09
N ASP A 71 -0.02 -6.27 20.68
CA ASP A 71 1.27 -6.17 19.99
C ASP A 71 1.79 -7.57 19.66
N LEU A 72 2.02 -7.85 18.38
CA LEU A 72 2.53 -9.11 17.87
C LEU A 72 4.01 -9.03 17.44
N SER A 73 4.63 -7.84 17.55
CA SER A 73 5.99 -7.58 17.07
C SER A 73 7.07 -8.40 17.77
N THR A 74 6.80 -8.87 18.99
CA THR A 74 7.75 -9.62 19.84
C THR A 74 7.52 -11.13 19.83
N LEU A 75 6.49 -11.63 19.14
CA LEU A 75 6.11 -13.04 19.19
C LEU A 75 6.99 -13.92 18.30
N ARG A 76 7.24 -15.15 18.77
CA ARG A 76 7.88 -16.22 17.99
C ARG A 76 6.91 -16.78 16.95
N ASP A 77 7.48 -17.47 15.98
CA ASP A 77 6.72 -18.17 14.95
C ASP A 77 5.96 -19.39 15.46
N GLY A 78 4.89 -19.72 14.77
CA GLY A 78 3.98 -20.81 15.14
C GLY A 78 2.78 -20.33 15.97
N PRO A 79 2.04 -21.29 16.58
CA PRO A 79 0.83 -21.03 17.35
C PRO A 79 1.02 -19.94 18.41
N VAL A 80 0.18 -18.91 18.39
CA VAL A 80 0.08 -17.93 19.48
C VAL A 80 -1.05 -18.35 20.42
N ASP A 81 -0.73 -18.79 21.64
CA ASP A 81 -1.74 -19.09 22.65
C ASP A 81 -2.09 -17.81 23.42
N VAL A 82 -3.37 -17.43 23.38
CA VAL A 82 -3.91 -16.32 24.17
C VAL A 82 -4.94 -16.90 25.14
N MET A 83 -5.11 -16.33 26.32
CA MET A 83 -6.11 -16.74 27.30
C MET A 83 -6.85 -15.51 27.79
N GLY A 84 -8.18 -15.51 27.65
CA GLY A 84 -9.05 -14.46 28.20
C GLY A 84 -9.47 -14.78 29.63
N VAL A 85 -9.26 -13.85 30.56
CA VAL A 85 -9.74 -13.93 31.95
C VAL A 85 -10.61 -12.71 32.24
N GLN A 86 -11.82 -12.93 32.76
CA GLN A 86 -12.70 -11.85 33.20
C GLN A 86 -12.70 -11.70 34.73
N TRP A 87 -12.48 -10.47 35.21
CA TRP A 87 -12.42 -10.15 36.63
C TRP A 87 -13.57 -9.26 37.09
N THR A 88 -13.97 -9.46 38.35
CA THR A 88 -14.72 -8.48 39.15
C THR A 88 -13.88 -8.04 40.36
N ALA A 89 -14.31 -7.01 41.08
CA ALA A 89 -13.64 -6.52 42.29
C ALA A 89 -13.54 -7.54 43.45
N SER A 90 -14.10 -8.75 43.34
CA SER A 90 -14.08 -9.74 44.42
C SER A 90 -13.86 -11.21 44.02
N HIS A 91 -14.01 -11.64 42.76
CA HIS A 91 -13.84 -13.05 42.36
C HIS A 91 -13.43 -13.22 40.88
N VAL A 92 -12.77 -14.36 40.57
CA VAL A 92 -12.51 -14.86 39.20
C VAL A 92 -13.74 -15.63 38.71
N LEU A 93 -14.34 -15.24 37.58
CA LEU A 93 -15.61 -15.82 37.11
C LEU A 93 -15.43 -17.03 36.17
N SER A 94 -14.38 -17.07 35.33
CA SER A 94 -13.97 -18.25 34.57
C SER A 94 -12.60 -18.06 33.91
N SER A 95 -11.86 -19.14 33.69
CA SER A 95 -10.72 -19.18 32.76
C SER A 95 -11.11 -20.06 31.57
N VAL A 96 -11.01 -19.51 30.36
CA VAL A 96 -11.16 -20.29 29.12
C VAL A 96 -9.77 -20.36 28.48
N PRO A 97 -9.20 -21.56 28.26
CA PRO A 97 -8.04 -21.69 27.37
C PRO A 97 -8.49 -21.25 25.98
N VAL A 98 -7.98 -20.14 25.46
CA VAL A 98 -8.20 -19.76 24.06
C VAL A 98 -7.01 -20.30 23.27
N ALA A 99 -6.89 -21.62 23.20
CA ALA A 99 -5.95 -22.24 22.28
C ALA A 99 -6.47 -21.98 20.85
N ARG A 100 -5.99 -20.91 20.21
CA ARG A 100 -6.21 -20.64 18.78
C ARG A 100 -4.86 -20.44 18.13
N GLN A 101 -4.49 -21.37 17.25
CA GLN A 101 -3.27 -21.27 16.45
C GLN A 101 -3.35 -20.08 15.49
N TYR A 102 -2.75 -18.96 15.84
CA TYR A 102 -2.26 -18.00 14.84
C TYR A 102 -0.93 -18.55 14.32
N ILE A 103 -0.73 -18.66 13.01
CA ILE A 103 0.55 -19.10 12.45
C ILE A 103 1.27 -17.86 11.95
N LYS A 104 2.27 -17.41 12.70
CA LYS A 104 3.33 -16.58 12.12
C LYS A 104 4.28 -17.53 11.38
N GLU A 105 4.23 -17.54 10.05
CA GLU A 105 5.18 -18.28 9.20
C GLU A 105 6.41 -17.42 8.93
N THR A 106 7.38 -17.37 9.85
CA THR A 106 8.76 -16.91 9.52
C THR A 106 9.73 -18.10 9.40
N ALA A 107 9.22 -19.34 9.33
CA ALA A 107 10.05 -20.54 9.24
C ALA A 107 10.31 -20.99 7.79
N HIS A 108 11.27 -20.36 7.11
CA HIS A 108 12.13 -21.07 6.16
C HIS A 108 13.53 -20.50 5.95
N CYS A 109 13.86 -19.36 6.56
CA CYS A 109 15.14 -18.70 6.32
C CYS A 109 16.24 -19.09 7.34
N ASP A 110 15.85 -19.55 8.54
CA ASP A 110 16.79 -19.87 9.63
C ASP A 110 17.43 -21.28 9.55
N ASP A 111 16.85 -22.20 8.75
CA ASP A 111 17.34 -23.60 8.65
C ASP A 111 18.43 -23.81 7.57
N LEU A 112 18.92 -22.73 6.94
CA LEU A 112 19.70 -22.84 5.70
C LEU A 112 21.14 -22.37 5.80
N HIS A 113 21.79 -22.63 6.94
CA HIS A 113 23.24 -22.56 6.98
C HIS A 113 23.95 -23.54 6.03
N HIS A 114 23.29 -24.55 5.43
CA HIS A 114 23.99 -25.58 4.64
C HIS A 114 23.19 -26.25 3.50
N LEU A 115 22.79 -25.52 2.44
CA LEU A 115 22.54 -26.14 1.13
C LEU A 115 23.65 -25.77 0.14
N ASN A 116 24.77 -26.51 0.19
CA ASN A 116 25.68 -26.81 -0.94
C ASN A 116 25.72 -25.85 -2.16
N GLY A 117 25.88 -24.53 -1.97
CA GLY A 117 25.96 -23.58 -3.07
C GLY A 117 24.68 -23.40 -3.91
N ALA A 118 23.49 -23.70 -3.36
CA ALA A 118 22.23 -23.42 -4.04
C ALA A 118 21.92 -21.90 -4.07
N PRO A 119 21.38 -21.35 -5.19
CA PRO A 119 21.14 -19.91 -5.33
C PRO A 119 19.94 -19.40 -4.51
N PHE A 120 19.02 -20.27 -4.11
CA PHE A 120 17.79 -19.93 -3.39
C PHE A 120 17.58 -20.85 -2.19
N ALA A 121 16.67 -20.45 -1.29
CA ALA A 121 16.39 -21.20 -0.07
C ALA A 121 15.73 -22.55 -0.36
N SER A 122 14.81 -22.58 -1.32
CA SER A 122 14.13 -23.77 -1.82
C SER A 122 13.45 -23.47 -3.16
N GLY A 123 12.76 -24.47 -3.71
CA GLY A 123 12.02 -24.37 -4.97
C GLY A 123 12.85 -24.69 -6.22
N THR A 124 12.15 -24.86 -7.34
CA THR A 124 12.72 -25.16 -8.66
C THR A 124 12.65 -23.97 -9.62
N GLY A 125 12.01 -22.88 -9.21
CA GLY A 125 11.77 -21.70 -10.05
C GLY A 125 10.61 -21.88 -11.02
N SER A 126 9.89 -23.01 -10.96
CA SER A 126 8.69 -23.21 -11.76
C SER A 126 7.49 -22.51 -11.11
N PRO A 127 6.43 -22.15 -11.87
CA PRO A 127 5.24 -21.54 -11.28
C PRO A 127 4.55 -22.39 -10.19
N ALA A 128 4.67 -23.72 -10.27
CA ALA A 128 4.10 -24.64 -9.28
C ALA A 128 4.98 -24.81 -8.03
N ASP A 129 6.26 -24.44 -8.13
CA ASP A 129 7.27 -24.60 -7.09
C ASP A 129 8.31 -23.46 -7.22
N PRO A 130 7.91 -22.22 -6.88
CA PRO A 130 8.72 -21.03 -7.08
C PRO A 130 9.96 -21.07 -6.18
N TYR A 131 11.04 -20.45 -6.64
CA TYR A 131 12.20 -20.22 -5.78
C TYR A 131 11.81 -19.38 -4.57
N VAL A 132 12.45 -19.67 -3.43
CA VAL A 132 12.24 -18.92 -2.19
C VAL A 132 13.46 -18.04 -1.91
N ALA A 133 13.24 -16.73 -1.82
CA ALA A 133 14.28 -15.77 -1.47
C ALA A 133 14.05 -15.20 -0.05
N CYS A 134 15.12 -15.20 0.75
CA CYS A 134 15.12 -14.79 2.16
C CYS A 134 16.10 -13.63 2.44
N SER A 135 16.90 -13.22 1.46
CA SER A 135 18.01 -12.27 1.66
C SER A 135 18.33 -11.50 0.38
N GLY A 136 19.01 -10.36 0.51
CA GLY A 136 19.45 -9.55 -0.62
C GLY A 136 20.36 -10.32 -1.59
N THR A 137 21.25 -11.18 -1.07
CA THR A 137 22.12 -12.03 -1.90
C THR A 137 21.36 -13.05 -2.74
N GLN A 138 20.23 -13.57 -2.25
CA GLN A 138 19.37 -14.47 -3.02
C GLN A 138 18.51 -13.68 -4.01
N LEU A 139 18.07 -12.48 -3.63
CA LEU A 139 17.35 -11.59 -4.56
C LEU A 139 18.21 -11.22 -5.76
N THR A 140 19.52 -11.03 -5.60
CA THR A 140 20.41 -10.77 -6.76
C THR A 140 20.59 -11.97 -7.68
N GLN A 141 20.25 -13.19 -7.26
CA GLN A 141 20.27 -14.36 -8.14
C GLN A 141 19.17 -14.32 -9.22
N LEU A 142 18.21 -13.40 -9.13
CA LEU A 142 17.24 -13.17 -10.21
C LEU A 142 17.93 -12.78 -11.52
N ALA A 143 19.08 -12.10 -11.47
CA ALA A 143 19.84 -11.74 -12.66
C ALA A 143 20.26 -12.96 -13.50
N SER A 144 20.45 -14.13 -12.87
CA SER A 144 20.78 -15.39 -13.56
C SER A 144 19.55 -16.29 -13.81
N HIS A 145 18.36 -15.89 -13.33
CA HIS A 145 17.11 -16.64 -13.44
C HIS A 145 15.92 -15.71 -13.80
N PRO A 146 16.00 -14.89 -14.86
CA PRO A 146 15.01 -13.85 -15.14
C PRO A 146 13.62 -14.38 -15.48
N ASP A 147 13.51 -15.63 -15.93
CA ASP A 147 12.27 -16.31 -16.33
C ASP A 147 11.63 -17.14 -15.20
N ALA A 148 12.31 -17.26 -14.06
CA ALA A 148 11.83 -18.06 -12.95
C ALA A 148 10.65 -17.40 -12.20
N SER A 149 9.86 -18.23 -11.53
CA SER A 149 8.95 -17.79 -10.49
C SER A 149 9.68 -17.78 -9.15
N ILE A 150 9.70 -16.63 -8.48
CA ILE A 150 10.29 -16.42 -7.16
C ILE A 150 9.21 -15.88 -6.22
N LYS A 151 9.26 -16.30 -4.96
CA LYS A 151 8.53 -15.67 -3.86
C LYS A 151 9.47 -15.24 -2.73
N LEU A 152 9.16 -14.13 -2.09
CA LEU A 152 9.85 -13.72 -0.88
C LEU A 152 9.28 -14.46 0.34
N GLN A 153 10.14 -14.68 1.33
CA GLN A 153 9.77 -15.32 2.59
C GLN A 153 10.14 -14.48 3.81
N ASN A 154 10.85 -13.36 3.60
CA ASN A 154 11.25 -12.37 4.60
C ASN A 154 11.31 -11.00 3.94
N ASP A 155 11.31 -9.96 4.77
CA ASP A 155 11.77 -8.64 4.34
C ASP A 155 13.25 -8.70 3.97
N ILE A 156 13.61 -8.02 2.88
CA ILE A 156 14.93 -8.07 2.28
C ILE A 156 15.58 -6.69 2.36
N ASP A 157 16.55 -6.54 3.26
CA ASP A 157 17.40 -5.36 3.31
C ASP A 157 18.53 -5.46 2.26
N ILE A 158 18.63 -4.45 1.40
CA ILE A 158 19.69 -4.29 0.38
C ILE A 158 20.57 -3.05 0.62
N GLY A 159 20.41 -2.35 1.74
CA GLY A 159 21.06 -1.07 2.06
C GLY A 159 22.56 -1.11 2.40
N GLY A 160 23.23 -2.24 2.19
CA GLY A 160 24.66 -2.40 2.48
C GLY A 160 25.61 -1.79 1.44
N ALA A 161 25.10 -1.48 0.24
CA ALA A 161 25.87 -0.92 -0.87
C ALA A 161 24.95 -0.25 -1.90
N PRO A 162 25.48 0.60 -2.81
CA PRO A 162 24.75 1.04 -3.98
C PRO A 162 24.15 -0.13 -4.76
N TRP A 163 22.86 -0.07 -5.06
CA TRP A 163 22.17 -1.09 -5.83
C TRP A 163 22.54 -0.99 -7.30
N THR A 164 22.73 -2.15 -7.94
CA THR A 164 22.76 -2.27 -9.39
C THR A 164 21.41 -2.85 -9.82
N PRO A 165 20.63 -2.18 -10.69
CA PRO A 165 19.33 -2.68 -11.10
C PRO A 165 19.45 -4.11 -11.63
N LEU A 166 18.50 -4.96 -11.29
CA LEU A 166 18.39 -6.27 -11.94
C LEU A 166 17.97 -6.06 -13.39
N ASP A 167 18.48 -6.91 -14.29
CA ASP A 167 18.09 -6.89 -15.71
C ASP A 167 16.59 -7.22 -15.90
N THR A 168 16.16 -7.35 -17.16
CA THR A 168 14.76 -7.63 -17.49
C THR A 168 14.22 -8.88 -16.79
N LEU A 169 13.22 -8.71 -15.92
CA LEU A 169 12.41 -9.83 -15.40
C LEU A 169 11.41 -10.28 -16.47
N THR A 170 11.34 -11.59 -16.76
CA THR A 170 10.32 -12.19 -17.64
C THR A 170 9.43 -13.20 -16.90
N GLY A 171 9.87 -13.68 -15.74
CA GLY A 171 9.14 -14.60 -14.87
C GLY A 171 8.20 -13.90 -13.91
N THR A 172 8.14 -14.38 -12.67
CA THR A 172 7.28 -13.81 -11.62
C THR A 172 8.08 -13.53 -10.36
N LEU A 173 7.94 -12.34 -9.79
CA LEU A 173 8.35 -12.02 -8.44
C LEU A 173 7.10 -11.78 -7.58
N ASP A 174 6.82 -12.70 -6.66
CA ASP A 174 5.78 -12.54 -5.64
C ASP A 174 6.42 -12.08 -4.33
N GLY A 175 6.20 -10.82 -3.96
CA GLY A 175 6.63 -10.29 -2.67
C GLY A 175 5.99 -11.03 -1.49
N ASN A 176 4.87 -11.73 -1.70
CA ASN A 176 4.16 -12.49 -0.66
C ASN A 176 3.82 -11.62 0.58
N GLY A 177 3.67 -10.31 0.38
CA GLY A 177 3.49 -9.33 1.46
C GLY A 177 4.76 -9.00 2.25
N PHE A 178 5.95 -9.29 1.74
CA PHE A 178 7.20 -8.79 2.27
C PHE A 178 7.66 -7.56 1.50
N VAL A 179 8.67 -6.89 2.05
CA VAL A 179 9.27 -5.71 1.43
C VAL A 179 10.73 -5.92 1.04
N VAL A 180 11.19 -5.13 0.08
CA VAL A 180 12.61 -4.89 -0.18
C VAL A 180 12.93 -3.48 0.34
N GLU A 181 13.91 -3.36 1.22
CA GLU A 181 14.20 -2.12 1.94
C GLU A 181 15.56 -1.53 1.57
N ASN A 182 15.67 -0.20 1.71
CA ASN A 182 16.93 0.54 1.64
C ASN A 182 17.59 0.50 0.24
N LEU A 183 16.77 0.49 -0.81
CA LEU A 183 17.23 0.64 -2.20
C LEU A 183 17.94 1.99 -2.38
N TYR A 184 19.25 1.95 -2.68
CA TYR A 184 20.09 3.14 -2.72
C TYR A 184 20.86 3.31 -4.05
N PHE A 185 20.75 4.49 -4.66
CA PHE A 185 21.49 4.86 -5.87
C PHE A 185 22.18 6.23 -5.70
N PRO A 186 23.49 6.27 -5.42
CA PRO A 186 24.22 7.53 -5.19
C PRO A 186 24.57 8.33 -6.44
N ASP A 187 24.83 7.67 -7.56
CA ASP A 187 25.62 8.25 -8.67
C ASP A 187 24.85 8.43 -9.99
N GLY A 188 23.52 8.28 -9.98
CA GLY A 188 22.69 8.37 -11.19
C GLY A 188 22.90 7.23 -12.17
N SER A 189 21.94 6.29 -12.21
CA SER A 189 21.90 5.22 -13.21
C SER A 189 20.71 5.38 -14.13
N ASN A 190 20.90 5.18 -15.43
CA ASN A 190 19.80 5.09 -16.38
C ASN A 190 19.03 3.77 -16.16
N TYR A 191 17.70 3.81 -16.30
CA TYR A 191 16.79 2.69 -16.06
C TYR A 191 16.85 2.19 -14.60
N ALA A 192 16.76 3.10 -13.63
CA ALA A 192 16.93 2.72 -12.23
C ALA A 192 15.62 2.27 -11.57
N GLY A 193 15.75 1.21 -10.79
CA GLY A 193 14.72 0.61 -9.94
C GLY A 193 15.25 -0.68 -9.34
N LEU A 194 14.42 -1.42 -8.60
CA LEU A 194 14.76 -2.79 -8.24
C LEU A 194 15.12 -3.60 -9.51
N PHE A 195 14.34 -3.39 -10.58
CA PHE A 195 14.61 -3.86 -11.93
C PHE A 195 14.78 -2.70 -12.91
N ALA A 196 15.71 -2.85 -13.86
CA ALA A 196 15.82 -1.96 -15.00
C ALA A 196 14.59 -2.06 -15.91
N SER A 197 14.08 -3.28 -16.12
CA SER A 197 12.83 -3.50 -16.85
C SER A 197 12.10 -4.78 -16.41
N SER A 198 10.82 -4.87 -16.76
CA SER A 198 10.04 -6.10 -16.55
C SER A 198 9.08 -6.34 -17.72
N SER A 199 9.12 -7.54 -18.29
CA SER A 199 8.06 -8.14 -19.11
C SER A 199 7.27 -9.20 -18.34
N GLY A 200 7.66 -9.49 -17.10
CA GLY A 200 7.04 -10.47 -16.22
C GLY A 200 6.03 -9.87 -15.25
N THR A 201 5.64 -10.65 -14.23
CA THR A 201 4.72 -10.20 -13.17
C THR A 201 5.47 -9.92 -11.88
N ILE A 202 5.31 -8.71 -11.34
CA ILE A 202 5.73 -8.36 -9.98
C ILE A 202 4.48 -8.09 -9.17
N LYS A 203 4.32 -8.77 -8.03
CA LYS A 203 3.12 -8.61 -7.21
C LYS A 203 3.36 -8.70 -5.71
N ASN A 204 2.43 -8.15 -4.92
CA ASN A 204 2.41 -8.24 -3.45
C ASN A 204 3.72 -7.78 -2.78
N LEU A 205 4.35 -6.72 -3.30
CA LEU A 205 5.70 -6.30 -2.94
C LEU A 205 5.76 -4.81 -2.62
N GLY A 206 6.31 -4.47 -1.46
CA GLY A 206 6.73 -3.11 -1.14
C GLY A 206 8.21 -2.88 -1.42
N VAL A 207 8.57 -1.72 -1.97
CA VAL A 207 9.95 -1.25 -2.06
C VAL A 207 10.08 0.01 -1.21
N VAL A 208 10.64 -0.13 0.00
CA VAL A 208 10.54 0.88 1.05
C VAL A 208 11.88 1.51 1.40
N ASN A 209 11.82 2.73 1.93
CA ASN A 209 13.00 3.53 2.25
C ASN A 209 13.96 3.67 1.05
N VAL A 210 13.39 3.95 -0.12
CA VAL A 210 14.16 4.21 -1.33
C VAL A 210 14.88 5.55 -1.22
N ASN A 211 16.13 5.59 -1.66
CA ASN A 211 16.93 6.79 -1.80
C ASN A 211 17.65 6.77 -3.14
N MET A 212 17.05 7.42 -4.15
CA MET A 212 17.58 7.45 -5.51
C MET A 212 18.05 8.85 -5.88
N VAL A 213 19.26 8.93 -6.43
CA VAL A 213 19.81 10.16 -7.00
C VAL A 213 20.21 9.93 -8.45
N GLY A 214 19.69 10.74 -9.38
CA GLY A 214 20.09 10.83 -10.80
C GLY A 214 19.57 9.73 -11.76
N GLY A 215 19.81 9.92 -13.08
CA GLY A 215 19.59 8.95 -14.17
C GLY A 215 18.19 8.94 -14.81
N CYS A 216 18.03 8.38 -16.03
CA CYS A 216 16.75 8.36 -16.79
C CYS A 216 15.83 7.18 -16.48
N HIS A 217 14.52 7.31 -16.73
CA HIS A 217 13.51 6.26 -16.50
C HIS A 217 13.59 5.67 -15.09
N LEU A 218 13.36 6.49 -14.07
CA LEU A 218 13.44 6.08 -12.67
C LEU A 218 12.09 5.62 -12.15
N GLY A 219 12.04 4.42 -11.61
CA GLY A 219 10.93 3.93 -10.80
C GLY A 219 11.46 3.06 -9.69
N ALA A 220 11.06 3.29 -8.44
CA ALA A 220 11.56 2.50 -7.30
C ALA A 220 11.51 0.99 -7.54
N LEU A 221 10.45 0.50 -8.19
CA LEU A 221 10.30 -0.90 -8.50
C LEU A 221 10.83 -1.26 -9.89
N VAL A 222 10.42 -0.52 -10.94
CA VAL A 222 10.78 -0.81 -12.33
C VAL A 222 11.12 0.48 -13.07
N GLY A 223 12.26 0.50 -13.77
CA GLY A 223 12.57 1.56 -14.73
C GLY A 223 11.59 1.57 -15.91
N ILE A 224 11.57 0.48 -16.70
CA ILE A 224 10.64 0.29 -17.83
C ILE A 224 9.77 -0.95 -17.66
N LEU A 225 8.45 -0.77 -17.56
CA LEU A 225 7.48 -1.86 -17.61
C LEU A 225 7.10 -2.11 -19.07
N ASN A 226 7.53 -3.23 -19.64
CA ASN A 226 7.23 -3.60 -21.03
C ASN A 226 5.76 -3.97 -21.20
N GLN A 227 5.30 -4.11 -22.45
CA GLN A 227 3.89 -4.32 -22.78
C GLN A 227 3.24 -5.55 -22.10
N GLU A 228 4.01 -6.61 -21.88
CA GLU A 228 3.55 -7.83 -21.19
C GLU A 228 3.71 -7.75 -19.66
N GLY A 229 4.43 -6.73 -19.19
CA GLY A 229 4.75 -6.55 -17.78
C GLY A 229 3.52 -6.19 -16.94
N VAL A 230 3.46 -6.77 -15.74
CA VAL A 230 2.41 -6.53 -14.76
C VAL A 230 3.02 -6.15 -13.42
N VAL A 231 2.59 -5.02 -12.86
CA VAL A 231 2.85 -4.61 -11.48
C VAL A 231 1.52 -4.59 -10.74
N GLN A 232 1.37 -5.43 -9.71
CA GLN A 232 0.09 -5.65 -9.06
C GLN A 232 0.20 -5.71 -7.53
N ASP A 233 -0.63 -4.97 -6.79
CA ASP A 233 -0.58 -5.02 -5.31
C ASP A 233 0.82 -4.62 -4.79
N CYS A 234 1.43 -3.59 -5.40
CA CYS A 234 2.80 -3.16 -5.14
C CYS A 234 2.86 -1.71 -4.67
N TYR A 235 3.87 -1.37 -3.87
CA TYR A 235 4.04 0.00 -3.43
C TYR A 235 5.47 0.44 -3.23
N SER A 236 5.67 1.76 -3.14
CA SER A 236 6.97 2.35 -2.82
C SER A 236 6.90 3.51 -1.83
N THR A 237 7.97 3.65 -1.03
CA THR A 237 8.17 4.77 -0.10
C THR A 237 9.62 5.24 -0.12
N GLY A 238 9.87 6.53 0.17
CA GLY A 238 11.21 7.08 0.21
C GLY A 238 11.34 8.41 -0.53
N ILE A 239 12.50 8.66 -1.10
CA ILE A 239 12.87 9.88 -1.81
C ILE A 239 13.55 9.58 -3.16
N ILE A 240 13.22 10.39 -4.17
CA ILE A 240 13.91 10.41 -5.47
C ILE A 240 14.34 11.86 -5.75
N GLN A 241 15.63 12.05 -6.03
CA GLN A 241 16.20 13.33 -6.44
C GLN A 241 16.82 13.16 -7.83
N THR A 242 16.37 13.91 -8.83
CA THR A 242 16.73 13.59 -10.23
C THR A 242 16.91 14.80 -11.12
N THR A 243 17.60 14.55 -12.23
CA THR A 243 17.84 15.49 -13.32
C THR A 243 17.49 14.83 -14.66
N SER A 244 16.43 13.99 -14.74
CA SER A 244 16.20 13.10 -15.90
C SER A 244 14.75 12.77 -16.33
N ASP A 245 14.62 12.09 -17.49
CA ASP A 245 13.48 11.89 -18.43
C ASP A 245 12.10 11.52 -17.93
N SER A 246 11.97 10.36 -17.32
CA SER A 246 10.67 9.88 -16.89
C SER A 246 10.84 9.33 -15.50
N VAL A 247 10.16 9.93 -14.54
CA VAL A 247 10.34 9.60 -13.12
C VAL A 247 8.99 9.33 -12.51
N GLY A 248 8.79 8.08 -12.12
CA GLY A 248 7.67 7.65 -11.30
C GLY A 248 8.15 7.25 -9.92
N GLY A 249 7.34 7.49 -8.90
CA GLY A 249 7.66 6.95 -7.58
C GLY A 249 7.70 5.42 -7.55
N LEU A 250 7.00 4.73 -8.45
CA LEU A 250 7.00 3.27 -8.56
C LEU A 250 7.56 2.77 -9.90
N VAL A 251 7.12 3.35 -11.02
CA VAL A 251 7.51 2.95 -12.38
C VAL A 251 7.95 4.16 -13.21
N GLY A 252 9.14 4.12 -13.82
CA GLY A 252 9.62 5.22 -14.66
C GLY A 252 8.78 5.41 -15.91
N GLN A 253 8.73 4.38 -16.75
CA GLN A 253 7.92 4.34 -17.97
C GLN A 253 7.13 3.04 -18.08
N SER A 254 5.88 3.12 -18.52
CA SER A 254 4.98 1.99 -18.61
C SER A 254 4.38 1.80 -20.02
N TYR A 255 4.56 0.59 -20.54
CA TYR A 255 3.82 0.01 -21.66
C TYR A 255 2.83 -1.06 -21.18
N GLY A 256 2.99 -1.55 -19.95
CA GLY A 256 2.25 -2.67 -19.37
C GLY A 256 1.14 -2.26 -18.41
N THR A 257 0.76 -3.17 -17.51
CA THR A 257 -0.35 -2.97 -16.56
C THR A 257 0.15 -2.71 -15.14
N ILE A 258 -0.32 -1.61 -14.55
CA ILE A 258 -0.14 -1.25 -13.15
C ILE A 258 -1.52 -1.29 -12.49
N LEU A 259 -1.70 -2.16 -11.50
CA LEU A 259 -3.00 -2.45 -10.91
C LEU A 259 -2.89 -2.50 -9.38
N ARG A 260 -3.74 -1.75 -8.67
CA ARG A 260 -3.74 -1.75 -7.19
C ARG A 260 -2.36 -1.44 -6.63
N ALA A 261 -1.78 -0.35 -7.13
CA ALA A 261 -0.43 0.05 -6.74
C ALA A 261 -0.44 1.45 -6.14
N TYR A 262 0.54 1.75 -5.28
CA TYR A 262 0.69 3.10 -4.77
C TYR A 262 2.12 3.55 -4.53
N SER A 263 2.31 4.86 -4.45
CA SER A 263 3.59 5.45 -4.10
C SER A 263 3.41 6.62 -3.15
N SER A 264 4.20 6.64 -2.08
CA SER A 264 4.36 7.80 -1.19
C SER A 264 5.74 8.43 -1.31
N VAL A 265 6.46 8.16 -2.41
CA VAL A 265 7.81 8.66 -2.66
C VAL A 265 7.77 10.17 -2.91
N ALA A 266 8.58 10.93 -2.17
CA ALA A 266 8.78 12.35 -2.44
C ALA A 266 9.78 12.52 -3.60
N ILE A 267 9.45 13.36 -4.59
CA ILE A 267 10.23 13.53 -5.81
C ILE A 267 10.67 14.99 -5.93
N THR A 268 11.97 15.22 -6.10
CA THR A 268 12.54 16.52 -6.46
C THR A 268 13.26 16.40 -7.80
N ALA A 269 12.85 17.19 -8.80
CA ALA A 269 13.38 17.15 -10.16
C ALA A 269 13.87 18.53 -10.63
N SER A 270 15.03 18.59 -11.28
CA SER A 270 15.64 19.86 -11.73
C SER A 270 16.05 19.88 -13.22
N ALA A 271 15.38 19.13 -14.08
CA ALA A 271 15.56 19.16 -15.55
C ALA A 271 14.29 18.64 -16.27
N SER A 272 14.22 18.76 -17.59
CA SER A 272 12.96 18.91 -18.34
C SER A 272 12.20 17.64 -18.77
N TYR A 273 11.23 17.14 -17.99
CA TYR A 273 10.84 15.72 -18.04
C TYR A 273 9.41 15.38 -17.59
N ASP A 274 9.02 14.11 -17.71
CA ASP A 274 7.72 13.55 -17.27
C ASP A 274 7.82 13.02 -15.84
N ILE A 275 7.23 13.74 -14.89
CA ILE A 275 7.33 13.45 -13.46
C ILE A 275 5.96 13.09 -12.91
N GLY A 276 5.82 11.87 -12.39
CA GLY A 276 4.60 11.40 -11.75
C GLY A 276 4.84 10.79 -10.39
N GLY A 277 3.90 10.99 -9.46
CA GLY A 277 4.02 10.40 -8.12
C GLY A 277 4.04 8.88 -8.13
N LEU A 278 3.40 8.25 -9.11
CA LEU A 278 3.39 6.80 -9.34
C LEU A 278 4.15 6.40 -10.61
N VAL A 279 3.81 7.02 -11.75
CA VAL A 279 4.36 6.68 -13.08
C VAL A 279 4.91 7.93 -13.75
N GLY A 280 6.15 7.91 -14.27
CA GLY A 280 6.66 9.05 -15.04
C GLY A 280 5.88 9.23 -16.34
N HIS A 281 5.97 8.24 -17.23
CA HIS A 281 5.28 8.23 -18.52
C HIS A 281 4.54 6.91 -18.76
N SER A 282 3.22 6.97 -18.93
CA SER A 282 2.40 5.84 -19.38
C SER A 282 2.10 5.97 -20.88
N THR A 283 2.64 5.07 -21.68
CA THR A 283 2.49 5.06 -23.16
C THR A 283 1.11 4.58 -23.61
N GLU A 284 0.84 4.53 -24.91
CA GLU A 284 -0.49 4.23 -25.48
C GLU A 284 -1.04 2.84 -25.13
N THR A 285 -0.16 1.89 -24.79
CA THR A 285 -0.56 0.54 -24.33
C THR A 285 -0.61 0.42 -22.81
N GLY A 286 -0.10 1.42 -22.09
CA GLY A 286 -0.06 1.45 -20.64
C GLY A 286 -1.45 1.45 -20.02
N ILE A 287 -1.61 0.72 -18.92
CA ILE A 287 -2.84 0.69 -18.14
C ILE A 287 -2.48 0.99 -16.68
N VAL A 288 -3.07 2.02 -16.10
CA VAL A 288 -2.95 2.35 -14.69
C VAL A 288 -4.34 2.33 -14.08
N ARG A 289 -4.61 1.34 -13.22
CA ARG A 289 -5.94 1.11 -12.67
C ARG A 289 -5.93 0.96 -11.16
N GLN A 290 -6.95 1.51 -10.49
CA GLN A 290 -7.14 1.34 -9.05
C GLN A 290 -5.89 1.70 -8.26
N SER A 291 -5.21 2.79 -8.61
CA SER A 291 -3.88 3.11 -8.09
C SER A 291 -3.79 4.55 -7.60
N TYR A 292 -2.86 4.84 -6.70
CA TYR A 292 -2.78 6.18 -6.12
C TYR A 292 -1.37 6.66 -5.76
N ALA A 293 -1.22 7.96 -5.58
CA ALA A 293 0.02 8.57 -5.11
C ALA A 293 -0.21 9.66 -4.06
N THR A 294 0.67 9.72 -3.07
CA THR A 294 0.58 10.68 -1.96
C THR A 294 1.88 11.46 -1.73
N GLY A 295 2.96 11.09 -2.42
CA GLY A 295 4.25 11.76 -2.29
C GLY A 295 4.23 13.17 -2.89
N ALA A 296 4.96 14.10 -2.27
CA ALA A 296 5.10 15.45 -2.78
C ALA A 296 6.05 15.49 -3.99
N ILE A 297 5.73 16.33 -4.96
CA ILE A 297 6.52 16.56 -6.17
C ILE A 297 6.95 18.03 -6.21
N GLU A 298 8.24 18.26 -6.37
CA GLU A 298 8.84 19.57 -6.57
C GLU A 298 9.68 19.57 -7.85
N VAL A 299 9.36 20.48 -8.77
CA VAL A 299 10.07 20.60 -10.04
C VAL A 299 10.56 22.03 -10.26
N THR A 300 11.80 22.20 -10.72
CA THR A 300 12.42 23.53 -10.90
C THR A 300 12.76 23.87 -12.36
N HIS A 301 12.26 23.07 -13.31
CA HIS A 301 12.48 23.22 -14.75
C HIS A 301 11.24 22.78 -15.56
N GLU A 302 11.20 23.16 -16.85
CA GLU A 302 10.08 22.88 -17.77
C GLU A 302 9.75 21.39 -17.84
N SER A 303 8.58 20.97 -17.38
CA SER A 303 8.22 19.55 -17.20
C SER A 303 6.72 19.29 -17.32
N ASN A 304 6.37 18.03 -17.61
CA ASN A 304 5.03 17.52 -17.38
C ASN A 304 5.00 16.92 -15.98
N ALA A 305 4.33 17.58 -15.02
CA ALA A 305 4.25 17.09 -13.65
C ALA A 305 2.82 16.76 -13.26
N GLY A 306 2.58 15.52 -12.86
CA GLY A 306 1.29 15.07 -12.35
C GLY A 306 1.41 14.39 -11.01
N GLY A 307 0.45 14.61 -10.11
CA GLY A 307 0.45 13.96 -8.80
C GLY A 307 0.46 12.42 -8.88
N LEU A 308 -0.09 11.83 -9.95
CA LEU A 308 -0.04 10.39 -10.25
C LEU A 308 0.86 10.08 -11.44
N ILE A 309 0.64 10.74 -12.59
CA ILE A 309 1.33 10.47 -13.86
C ILE A 309 1.86 11.76 -14.48
N GLY A 310 3.12 11.78 -14.93
CA GLY A 310 3.68 12.93 -15.67
C GLY A 310 3.00 13.10 -17.03
N GLU A 311 3.23 12.15 -17.94
CA GLU A 311 2.57 12.05 -19.24
C GLU A 311 1.77 10.75 -19.38
N ASN A 312 0.52 10.87 -19.85
CA ASN A 312 -0.35 9.73 -20.11
C ASN A 312 -0.84 9.69 -21.57
N GLY A 313 -0.39 8.69 -22.32
CA GLY A 313 -1.01 8.21 -23.56
C GLY A 313 -1.91 6.98 -23.39
N GLY A 314 -1.85 6.33 -22.23
CA GLY A 314 -2.54 5.07 -21.93
C GLY A 314 -3.91 5.23 -21.25
N THR A 315 -4.43 4.12 -20.73
CA THR A 315 -5.71 4.10 -19.99
C THR A 315 -5.48 4.32 -18.50
N VAL A 316 -6.16 5.31 -17.94
CA VAL A 316 -6.17 5.59 -16.49
C VAL A 316 -7.59 5.48 -15.95
N ASP A 317 -7.76 4.65 -14.93
CA ASP A 317 -9.07 4.23 -14.45
C ASP A 317 -9.09 4.02 -12.93
N ASP A 318 -10.05 4.62 -12.25
CA ASP A 318 -10.20 4.49 -10.79
C ASP A 318 -8.94 4.88 -9.99
N CYS A 319 -8.31 6.01 -10.31
CA CYS A 319 -7.04 6.41 -9.68
C CYS A 319 -7.16 7.73 -8.92
N TYR A 320 -6.25 7.98 -7.98
CA TYR A 320 -6.20 9.30 -7.33
C TYR A 320 -4.82 9.78 -6.87
N ALA A 321 -4.70 11.09 -6.66
CA ALA A 321 -3.49 11.70 -6.11
C ALA A 321 -3.81 12.74 -5.02
N THR A 322 -3.05 12.68 -3.92
CA THR A 322 -3.19 13.62 -2.80
C THR A 322 -1.91 14.35 -2.44
N GLY A 323 -0.79 14.00 -3.08
CA GLY A 323 0.49 14.70 -2.90
C GLY A 323 0.46 16.09 -3.49
N SER A 324 1.21 17.03 -2.92
CA SER A 324 1.36 18.37 -3.49
C SER A 324 2.22 18.33 -4.76
N VAL A 325 1.88 19.14 -5.76
CA VAL A 325 2.68 19.31 -6.98
C VAL A 325 3.08 20.78 -7.11
N THR A 326 4.37 21.05 -7.02
CA THR A 326 4.93 22.41 -7.09
C THR A 326 5.92 22.51 -8.25
N ALA A 327 5.77 23.52 -9.11
CA ALA A 327 6.69 23.78 -10.21
C ALA A 327 7.12 25.25 -10.30
N ASP A 328 8.43 25.51 -10.26
CA ASP A 328 9.02 26.84 -10.37
C ASP A 328 9.59 27.07 -11.79
N SER A 329 8.73 27.09 -12.82
CA SER A 329 9.16 27.29 -14.21
C SER A 329 8.04 27.67 -15.19
N ASP A 330 8.31 28.65 -16.06
CA ASP A 330 7.32 29.35 -16.91
C ASP A 330 6.62 28.50 -18.00
N SER A 331 7.10 27.29 -18.33
CA SER A 331 6.63 26.48 -19.48
C SER A 331 6.22 25.03 -19.15
N SER A 332 5.65 24.78 -17.98
CA SER A 332 5.27 23.41 -17.56
C SER A 332 3.77 23.12 -17.66
N SER A 333 3.43 21.85 -17.90
CA SER A 333 2.07 21.31 -17.79
C SER A 333 1.93 20.61 -16.44
N ILE A 334 1.22 21.25 -15.52
CA ILE A 334 1.15 20.85 -14.11
C ILE A 334 -0.28 20.47 -13.75
N GLY A 335 -0.48 19.21 -13.37
CA GLY A 335 -1.78 18.70 -12.96
C GLY A 335 -1.76 18.05 -11.58
N GLY A 336 -2.86 18.18 -10.83
CA GLY A 336 -2.98 17.48 -9.55
C GLY A 336 -3.02 15.95 -9.69
N LEU A 337 -3.44 15.41 -10.84
CA LEU A 337 -3.40 13.99 -11.17
C LEU A 337 -2.45 13.69 -12.34
N ILE A 338 -2.62 14.37 -13.48
CA ILE A 338 -1.83 14.14 -14.70
C ILE A 338 -1.25 15.45 -15.23
N GLY A 339 0.04 15.50 -15.56
CA GLY A 339 0.64 16.67 -16.20
C GLY A 339 0.08 16.89 -17.61
N LEU A 340 0.40 15.97 -18.53
CA LEU A 340 -0.07 15.94 -19.92
C LEU A 340 -0.89 14.68 -20.18
N ASN A 341 -2.11 14.83 -20.69
CA ASN A 341 -3.01 13.72 -21.00
C ASN A 341 -3.40 13.67 -22.48
N THR A 342 -3.03 12.58 -23.16
CA THR A 342 -3.46 12.23 -24.53
C THR A 342 -4.31 10.95 -24.56
N GLY A 343 -4.28 10.14 -23.51
CA GLY A 343 -5.08 8.90 -23.36
C GLY A 343 -6.43 9.06 -22.64
N PRO A 344 -7.24 7.99 -22.55
CA PRO A 344 -8.50 8.00 -21.81
C PRO A 344 -8.29 8.01 -20.28
N LEU A 345 -8.98 8.92 -19.60
CA LEU A 345 -9.04 9.03 -18.14
C LEU A 345 -10.49 8.91 -17.65
N GLN A 346 -10.74 8.05 -16.68
CA GLN A 346 -12.06 7.95 -16.05
C GLN A 346 -12.02 7.69 -14.55
N SER A 347 -13.11 8.04 -13.89
CA SER A 347 -13.40 7.72 -12.48
C SER A 347 -12.26 8.04 -11.51
N SER A 348 -11.58 9.17 -11.72
CA SER A 348 -10.33 9.47 -11.01
C SER A 348 -10.36 10.86 -10.38
N TYR A 349 -9.52 11.11 -9.36
CA TYR A 349 -9.51 12.42 -8.71
C TYR A 349 -8.18 12.90 -8.15
N SER A 350 -8.06 14.21 -7.94
CA SER A 350 -6.96 14.83 -7.21
C SER A 350 -7.47 15.71 -6.06
N SER A 351 -6.72 15.75 -4.97
CA SER A 351 -6.99 16.66 -3.83
C SER A 351 -5.75 17.35 -3.27
N GLY A 352 -4.55 17.03 -3.76
CA GLY A 352 -3.31 17.68 -3.33
C GLY A 352 -3.21 19.14 -3.81
N PRO A 353 -2.53 20.02 -3.05
CA PRO A 353 -2.21 21.38 -3.50
C PRO A 353 -1.42 21.36 -4.82
N VAL A 354 -1.80 22.24 -5.75
CA VAL A 354 -1.09 22.39 -7.03
C VAL A 354 -0.67 23.84 -7.16
N SER A 355 0.62 24.08 -7.40
CA SER A 355 1.14 25.42 -7.62
C SER A 355 2.20 25.41 -8.71
N GLY A 356 2.15 26.38 -9.61
CA GLY A 356 3.22 26.58 -10.57
C GLY A 356 3.29 28.01 -11.09
N GLU A 357 4.49 28.49 -11.32
CA GLU A 357 4.75 29.76 -12.00
C GLU A 357 4.80 29.47 -13.51
N GLY A 358 3.65 29.30 -14.18
CA GLY A 358 3.64 28.85 -15.58
C GLY A 358 2.27 28.80 -16.26
N SER A 359 2.25 28.39 -17.54
CA SER A 359 1.11 28.61 -18.45
C SER A 359 -0.07 27.63 -18.30
N LEU A 360 0.16 26.37 -17.91
CA LEU A 360 -0.86 25.30 -17.90
C LEU A 360 -0.90 24.57 -16.56
N VAL A 361 -1.48 25.24 -15.56
CA VAL A 361 -1.71 24.66 -14.23
C VAL A 361 -3.18 24.27 -14.09
N GLY A 362 -3.44 23.01 -13.73
CA GLY A 362 -4.80 22.51 -13.55
C GLY A 362 -4.97 21.67 -12.29
N GLY A 363 -6.14 21.78 -11.67
CA GLY A 363 -6.47 21.01 -10.47
C GLY A 363 -6.42 19.50 -10.69
N LEU A 364 -6.86 19.00 -11.85
CA LEU A 364 -6.80 17.58 -12.23
C LEU A 364 -5.71 17.32 -13.28
N ILE A 365 -5.80 17.98 -14.42
CA ILE A 365 -4.91 17.86 -15.57
C ILE A 365 -4.34 19.23 -15.96
N GLY A 366 -3.04 19.32 -16.23
CA GLY A 366 -2.37 20.50 -16.75
C GLY A 366 -2.72 20.78 -18.22
N GLU A 367 -2.49 19.80 -19.09
CA GLU A 367 -2.83 19.85 -20.52
C GLU A 367 -3.55 18.57 -20.97
N ASN A 368 -4.58 18.71 -21.82
CA ASN A 368 -5.41 17.58 -22.23
C ASN A 368 -5.79 17.60 -23.72
N THR A 369 -5.54 16.49 -24.40
CA THR A 369 -6.12 16.15 -25.72
C THR A 369 -6.88 14.82 -25.71
N GLY A 370 -6.78 14.04 -24.62
CA GLY A 370 -7.49 12.78 -24.42
C GLY A 370 -8.95 12.94 -23.95
N ALA A 371 -9.66 11.82 -23.88
CA ALA A 371 -11.02 11.77 -23.36
C ALA A 371 -11.03 11.68 -21.84
N VAL A 372 -11.86 12.49 -21.18
CA VAL A 372 -11.97 12.54 -19.71
C VAL A 372 -13.43 12.44 -19.28
N THR A 373 -13.75 11.48 -18.41
CA THR A 373 -15.13 11.22 -17.96
C THR A 373 -15.20 10.91 -16.47
N SER A 374 -16.16 11.50 -15.76
CA SER A 374 -16.39 11.24 -14.33
C SER A 374 -15.14 11.40 -13.46
N SER A 375 -14.30 12.39 -13.76
CA SER A 375 -13.07 12.67 -13.01
C SER A 375 -13.07 14.08 -12.45
N TYR A 376 -12.54 14.24 -11.23
CA TYR A 376 -12.78 15.42 -10.39
C TYR A 376 -11.51 15.94 -9.72
N TRP A 377 -11.47 17.24 -9.41
CA TRP A 377 -10.49 17.77 -8.46
C TRP A 377 -11.18 18.56 -7.36
N ASP A 378 -10.54 18.63 -6.21
CA ASP A 378 -10.97 19.49 -5.12
C ASP A 378 -10.53 20.95 -5.36
N LEU A 379 -11.50 21.85 -5.54
CA LEU A 379 -11.28 23.28 -5.79
C LEU A 379 -10.56 24.00 -4.65
N GLU A 380 -10.80 23.57 -3.41
CA GLU A 380 -10.38 24.27 -2.21
C GLU A 380 -9.00 23.80 -1.77
N THR A 381 -8.76 22.49 -1.74
CA THR A 381 -7.46 21.94 -1.31
C THR A 381 -6.40 21.99 -2.39
N SER A 382 -6.77 21.89 -3.68
CA SER A 382 -5.81 22.07 -4.78
C SER A 382 -5.36 23.51 -4.93
N GLY A 383 -6.18 24.47 -4.50
CA GLY A 383 -5.97 25.90 -4.78
C GLY A 383 -6.19 26.28 -6.24
N GLN A 384 -6.69 25.38 -7.09
CA GLN A 384 -6.84 25.59 -8.53
C GLN A 384 -8.31 25.81 -8.93
N PRO A 385 -8.66 26.97 -9.51
CA PRO A 385 -10.03 27.28 -9.93
C PRO A 385 -10.44 26.56 -11.22
N SER A 386 -9.49 25.99 -11.96
CA SER A 386 -9.71 25.38 -13.27
C SER A 386 -8.77 24.19 -13.52
N SER A 387 -9.07 23.44 -14.57
CA SER A 387 -8.22 22.37 -15.11
C SER A 387 -8.51 22.20 -16.60
N ALA A 388 -7.58 21.62 -17.36
CA ALA A 388 -7.77 21.37 -18.79
C ALA A 388 -8.95 20.44 -19.10
N ALA A 389 -9.31 19.55 -18.18
CA ALA A 389 -10.46 18.66 -18.28
C ALA A 389 -10.93 18.16 -16.90
N GLY A 390 -12.05 17.45 -16.86
CA GLY A 390 -12.70 17.02 -15.62
C GLY A 390 -13.62 18.09 -15.02
N ALA A 391 -14.10 17.87 -13.80
CA ALA A 391 -14.96 18.82 -13.09
C ALA A 391 -14.46 19.13 -11.67
N GLY A 392 -14.39 20.41 -11.32
CA GLY A 392 -14.04 20.85 -9.97
C GLY A 392 -15.21 20.67 -9.01
N LEU A 393 -14.94 20.11 -7.84
CA LEU A 393 -15.88 19.98 -6.73
C LEU A 393 -15.32 20.70 -5.51
N THR A 394 -16.19 21.24 -4.65
CA THR A 394 -15.76 21.71 -3.33
C THR A 394 -15.37 20.53 -2.45
N THR A 395 -14.59 20.74 -1.38
CA THR A 395 -14.26 19.67 -0.44
C THR A 395 -15.52 19.02 0.14
N ALA A 396 -16.56 19.80 0.40
CA ALA A 396 -17.85 19.26 0.85
C ALA A 396 -18.48 18.30 -0.17
N ASN A 397 -18.43 18.61 -1.47
CA ASN A 397 -18.98 17.75 -2.52
C ASN A 397 -18.08 16.54 -2.80
N MET A 398 -16.75 16.67 -2.61
CA MET A 398 -15.83 15.53 -2.63
C MET A 398 -16.13 14.53 -1.50
N GLY A 399 -16.65 15.01 -0.37
CA GLY A 399 -17.14 14.18 0.73
C GLY A 399 -18.53 13.55 0.50
N ASP A 400 -19.20 13.86 -0.61
CA ASP A 400 -20.55 13.38 -0.91
C ASP A 400 -20.54 12.33 -2.02
N GLN A 401 -20.86 11.08 -1.68
CA GLN A 401 -20.94 9.97 -2.62
C GLN A 401 -21.85 10.26 -3.83
N SER A 402 -22.88 11.08 -3.67
CA SER A 402 -23.80 11.42 -4.75
C SER A 402 -23.19 12.32 -5.84
N SER A 403 -22.04 12.95 -5.57
CA SER A 403 -21.27 13.74 -6.55
C SER A 403 -20.59 12.87 -7.62
N TYR A 404 -20.37 11.59 -7.34
CA TYR A 404 -19.56 10.68 -8.13
C TYR A 404 -20.40 9.83 -9.09
N SER A 405 -21.02 10.49 -10.05
CA SER A 405 -21.86 9.82 -11.05
C SER A 405 -21.05 8.84 -11.91
N GLY A 406 -21.47 7.58 -11.94
CA GLY A 406 -20.84 6.51 -12.73
C GLY A 406 -19.75 5.73 -12.01
N TRP A 407 -19.41 6.08 -10.76
CA TRP A 407 -18.42 5.35 -9.97
C TRP A 407 -19.01 4.08 -9.34
N ASP A 408 -18.19 3.04 -9.25
CA ASP A 408 -18.57 1.78 -8.61
C ASP A 408 -18.21 1.76 -7.11
N PHE A 409 -19.16 2.18 -6.28
CA PHE A 409 -19.05 2.07 -4.82
C PHE A 409 -19.35 0.67 -4.26
N THR A 410 -19.70 -0.29 -5.11
CA THR A 410 -19.97 -1.67 -4.69
C THR A 410 -18.71 -2.51 -4.66
N THR A 411 -17.79 -2.32 -5.61
CA THR A 411 -16.57 -3.14 -5.72
C THR A 411 -15.25 -2.36 -5.77
N VAL A 412 -15.25 -1.06 -6.11
CA VAL A 412 -14.01 -0.30 -6.31
C VAL A 412 -13.79 0.73 -5.21
N TRP A 413 -14.78 1.59 -4.99
CA TRP A 413 -14.66 2.76 -4.12
C TRP A 413 -15.45 2.58 -2.83
N GLU A 414 -15.01 3.26 -1.77
CA GLU A 414 -15.77 3.44 -0.54
C GLU A 414 -15.43 4.75 0.16
N PHE A 415 -16.33 5.21 1.04
CA PHE A 415 -16.03 6.27 1.98
C PHE A 415 -15.62 5.65 3.30
N ASP A 416 -14.36 5.83 3.68
CA ASP A 416 -13.91 5.47 5.02
C ASP A 416 -14.54 6.41 6.04
N SER A 417 -15.21 5.83 7.04
CA SER A 417 -15.77 6.54 8.19
C SER A 417 -14.73 7.36 8.97
N SER A 418 -13.44 7.03 8.87
CA SER A 418 -12.32 7.73 9.49
C SER A 418 -11.74 8.88 8.64
N ARG A 419 -12.00 8.87 7.32
CA ARG A 419 -11.58 9.92 6.37
C ARG A 419 -12.76 10.29 5.44
N PRO A 420 -13.84 10.88 5.97
CA PRO A 420 -15.07 11.09 5.21
C PRO A 420 -14.96 12.13 4.08
N ALA A 421 -13.79 12.77 3.91
CA ALA A 421 -13.60 13.84 2.95
C ALA A 421 -13.47 13.35 1.50
N TYR A 422 -13.01 12.11 1.27
CA TYR A 422 -12.74 11.60 -0.07
C TYR A 422 -13.00 10.09 -0.16
N PRO A 423 -13.46 9.58 -1.31
CA PRO A 423 -13.54 8.13 -1.53
C PRO A 423 -12.14 7.53 -1.63
N ILE A 424 -11.96 6.34 -1.06
CA ILE A 424 -10.73 5.54 -1.15
C ILE A 424 -11.01 4.23 -1.89
N LEU A 425 -9.96 3.57 -2.35
CA LEU A 425 -10.09 2.28 -3.03
C LEU A 425 -10.24 1.17 -1.99
N ARG A 426 -11.21 0.28 -2.20
CA ARG A 426 -11.57 -0.79 -1.25
C ARG A 426 -10.44 -1.77 -0.91
N TRP A 427 -9.45 -1.90 -1.79
CA TRP A 427 -8.33 -2.82 -1.58
C TRP A 427 -7.28 -2.26 -0.61
N GLN A 428 -7.38 -0.99 -0.20
CA GLN A 428 -6.36 -0.30 0.60
C GLN A 428 -6.39 -0.63 2.10
N GLU A 429 -7.46 -1.27 2.60
CA GLU A 429 -7.65 -1.58 4.02
C GLU A 429 -6.76 -2.72 4.59
#